data_AF-A0AAW4LAV9-F1
#
_entry.id   AF-A0AAW4LAV9-F1
#
_cell.length_a   1.000
_cell.length_b   1.000
_cell.length_c   1.000
_cell.angle_alpha   90.00
_cell.angle_beta   90.00
_cell.angle_gamma   90.00
#
_symmetry.space_group_name_H-M   'P 1'
#
loop_
_entity.id
_entity.type
_entity.pdbx_description
1 polymer ?
#
loop_
_entity_poly.entity_id
_entity_poly.type
_entity_poly.pdbx_seq_one_letter_code
_entity_poly.pdbx_strand_id
1 'polypeptide(L)'
;MVTIIIISNDPHVMHLKERFQPLIKGQICIYSDFEQGLMAVFDKRPASVFIQREIDGTAAEVIARQIKGLLRDGSPRIILMGSLAGNSNESLKCFDDSFDFAATEEELSEFFGEQLAKIPYLLWKDGRGPAEWHAAPPDHHDPGQVQLVTVSDPSVVPDPFILNQTDNLHDFEVTAKEEGKAFSGPADPVVDHPSGADGHVAPLSRPFKAKPATTRGVQGTNSSLGHASEKQPKSRPTQMVFAGAEDHGFKPERGNANNDFSSFGWGGLSLTPKTWLYLVGFIIAVLLASVLTVTDTVPLLKELFKKKLIAGSPQSAKQEMPALQPQRSTVRQERMTSLPGIIPAAGKDSQYSAAHPGWERYVADGQEFLVFRSANKIKAIQLIASRDHDIKAATISRLLQELLGNSSYSITGTSEKNGYLLGNAKLSEGAHLVIYRKKTDALIRGVVVTLP
;
A
#
# COMPACT_ATOMS: atom_id res chain seq x y z
N MET A 1 15.88 -1.95 -20.45
CA MET A 1 16.63 -1.65 -19.21
C MET A 1 16.31 -2.76 -18.22
N VAL A 2 17.31 -3.36 -17.58
CA VAL A 2 17.06 -4.50 -16.67
C VAL A 2 16.58 -3.98 -15.32
N THR A 3 15.44 -4.50 -14.86
CA THR A 3 14.86 -4.19 -13.54
C THR A 3 15.01 -5.41 -12.64
N ILE A 4 15.46 -5.18 -11.41
CA ILE A 4 15.49 -6.12 -10.30
C ILE A 4 14.50 -5.59 -9.26
N ILE A 5 13.68 -6.49 -8.71
CA ILE A 5 12.77 -6.17 -7.61
C ILE A 5 13.20 -6.95 -6.38
N ILE A 6 13.20 -6.29 -5.22
CA ILE A 6 13.33 -6.92 -3.92
C ILE A 6 12.06 -6.61 -3.12
N ILE A 7 11.44 -7.64 -2.54
CA ILE A 7 10.25 -7.53 -1.70
C ILE A 7 10.65 -8.00 -0.30
N SER A 8 10.80 -7.06 0.62
CA SER A 8 11.37 -7.29 1.96
C SER A 8 11.19 -6.06 2.85
N ASN A 9 10.92 -6.28 4.14
CA ASN A 9 10.92 -5.24 5.17
C ASN A 9 12.22 -5.23 6.01
N ASP A 10 13.21 -6.04 5.62
CA ASP A 10 14.51 -6.13 6.29
C ASP A 10 15.43 -4.93 5.93
N PRO A 11 16.11 -4.29 6.91
CA PRO A 11 16.96 -3.14 6.64
C PRO A 11 18.23 -3.47 5.83
N HIS A 12 18.79 -4.68 5.91
CA HIS A 12 20.05 -5.03 5.22
C HIS A 12 19.90 -4.97 3.69
N VAL A 13 18.67 -5.16 3.19
CA VAL A 13 18.32 -5.03 1.77
C VAL A 13 18.55 -3.60 1.22
N MET A 14 18.50 -2.57 2.08
CA MET A 14 18.86 -1.21 1.68
C MET A 14 20.35 -1.09 1.34
N HIS A 15 21.23 -1.66 2.17
CA HIS A 15 22.67 -1.64 1.95
C HIS A 15 23.08 -2.45 0.71
N LEU A 16 22.42 -3.60 0.44
CA LEU A 16 22.59 -4.32 -0.83
C LEU A 16 22.26 -3.45 -2.05
N LYS A 17 21.17 -2.68 -2.00
CA LYS A 17 20.85 -1.73 -3.07
C LYS A 17 21.90 -0.62 -3.18
N GLU A 18 22.31 -0.02 -2.06
CA GLU A 18 23.31 1.06 -2.04
C GLU A 18 24.67 0.60 -2.58
N ARG A 19 25.08 -0.64 -2.28
CA ARG A 19 26.29 -1.28 -2.77
C ARG A 19 26.23 -1.64 -4.26
N PHE A 20 25.14 -2.26 -4.74
CA PHE A 20 25.09 -2.80 -6.11
C PHE A 20 24.43 -1.88 -7.16
N GLN A 21 23.54 -0.97 -6.78
CA GLN A 21 22.95 0.02 -7.72
C GLN A 21 23.99 0.92 -8.42
N PRO A 22 25.10 1.39 -7.79
CA PRO A 22 26.14 2.11 -8.49
C PRO A 22 26.95 1.23 -9.45
N LEU A 23 26.98 -0.11 -9.29
CA LEU A 23 27.78 -1.04 -10.08
C LEU A 23 27.09 -1.54 -11.37
N ILE A 24 25.76 -1.53 -11.45
CA ILE A 24 25.00 -2.11 -12.58
C ILE A 24 24.31 -1.07 -13.48
N LYS A 25 24.16 -1.37 -14.78
CA LYS A 25 23.36 -0.63 -15.78
C LYS A 25 21.88 -1.11 -15.75
N GLY A 26 21.32 -1.22 -14.56
CA GLY A 26 19.94 -1.63 -14.28
C GLY A 26 19.35 -0.85 -13.10
N GLN A 27 18.14 -1.21 -12.67
CA GLN A 27 17.48 -0.58 -11.51
C GLN A 27 17.10 -1.63 -10.46
N ILE A 28 17.48 -1.38 -9.21
CA ILE A 28 17.06 -2.16 -8.04
C ILE A 28 15.91 -1.39 -7.35
N CYS A 29 14.70 -1.93 -7.42
CA CYS A 29 13.55 -1.44 -6.66
C CYS A 29 13.35 -2.27 -5.39
N ILE A 30 13.16 -1.62 -4.24
CA ILE A 30 12.76 -2.29 -2.99
C ILE A 30 11.31 -1.92 -2.67
N TYR A 31 10.52 -2.89 -2.22
CA TYR A 31 9.18 -2.67 -1.66
C TYR A 31 9.05 -3.42 -0.33
N SER A 32 8.55 -2.75 0.70
CA SER A 32 8.38 -3.30 2.05
C SER A 32 7.10 -4.12 2.25
N ASP A 33 6.38 -4.43 1.17
CA ASP A 33 5.03 -4.95 1.15
C ASP A 33 4.81 -5.79 -0.10
N PHE A 34 4.09 -6.91 0.04
CA PHE A 34 3.77 -7.81 -1.06
C PHE A 34 2.81 -7.22 -2.09
N GLU A 35 1.83 -6.39 -1.73
CA GLU A 35 0.89 -5.83 -2.72
C GLU A 35 1.60 -4.89 -3.68
N GLN A 36 2.37 -3.93 -3.16
CA GLN A 36 3.19 -3.00 -3.95
C GLN A 36 4.29 -3.74 -4.74
N GLY A 37 4.96 -4.72 -4.11
CA GLY A 37 5.97 -5.54 -4.78
C GLY A 37 5.39 -6.34 -5.95
N LEU A 38 4.29 -7.04 -5.74
CA LEU A 38 3.61 -7.85 -6.76
C LEU A 38 3.04 -7.00 -7.90
N MET A 39 2.42 -5.85 -7.58
CA MET A 39 1.99 -4.87 -8.59
C MET A 39 3.17 -4.42 -9.46
N ALA A 40 4.33 -4.12 -8.85
CA ALA A 40 5.53 -3.71 -9.56
C ALA A 40 6.15 -4.85 -10.40
N VAL A 41 6.03 -6.13 -9.98
CA VAL A 41 6.45 -7.28 -10.80
C VAL A 41 5.60 -7.37 -12.08
N PHE A 42 4.29 -7.13 -12.00
CA PHE A 42 3.44 -7.13 -13.19
C PHE A 42 3.66 -5.91 -14.08
N ASP A 43 3.78 -4.71 -13.51
CA ASP A 43 4.01 -3.46 -14.24
C ASP A 43 5.38 -3.43 -14.94
N LYS A 44 6.46 -3.64 -14.18
CA LYS A 44 7.85 -3.41 -14.65
C LYS A 44 8.49 -4.62 -15.33
N ARG A 45 7.86 -5.80 -15.27
CA ARG A 45 8.38 -7.08 -15.81
C ARG A 45 9.89 -7.27 -15.53
N PRO A 46 10.29 -7.37 -14.24
CA PRO A 46 11.70 -7.52 -13.87
C PRO A 46 12.30 -8.81 -14.42
N ALA A 47 13.63 -8.87 -14.48
CA ALA A 47 14.36 -10.09 -14.85
C ALA A 47 14.56 -11.04 -13.63
N SER A 48 14.61 -10.45 -12.42
CA SER A 48 14.74 -11.19 -11.16
C SER A 48 13.93 -10.52 -10.05
N VAL A 49 13.35 -11.34 -9.18
CA VAL A 49 12.60 -10.94 -7.99
C VAL A 49 13.17 -11.66 -6.78
N PHE A 50 13.67 -10.91 -5.82
CA PHE A 50 14.12 -11.40 -4.53
C PHE A 50 12.99 -11.22 -3.52
N ILE A 51 12.62 -12.26 -2.78
CA ILE A 51 11.43 -12.26 -1.90
C ILE A 51 11.79 -12.79 -0.51
N GLN A 52 11.60 -11.97 0.52
CA GLN A 52 11.71 -12.39 1.92
C GLN A 52 10.64 -13.43 2.27
N ARG A 53 11.05 -14.53 2.93
CA ARG A 53 10.22 -15.69 3.29
C ARG A 53 8.86 -15.32 3.86
N GLU A 54 8.83 -14.35 4.76
CA GLU A 54 7.60 -13.89 5.41
C GLU A 54 7.65 -12.37 5.62
N ILE A 55 6.58 -11.69 5.21
CA ILE A 55 6.33 -10.26 5.50
C ILE A 55 4.88 -10.18 5.97
N ASP A 56 4.65 -9.51 7.11
CA ASP A 56 3.32 -9.25 7.69
C ASP A 56 2.40 -10.50 7.75
N GLY A 57 2.96 -11.66 8.09
CA GLY A 57 2.24 -12.94 8.22
C GLY A 57 1.93 -13.67 6.90
N THR A 58 2.40 -13.15 5.75
CA THR A 58 2.19 -13.75 4.44
C THR A 58 3.45 -14.49 3.98
N ALA A 59 3.30 -15.74 3.54
CA ALA A 59 4.40 -16.58 3.07
C ALA A 59 4.77 -16.34 1.60
N ALA A 60 6.06 -16.20 1.31
CA ALA A 60 6.62 -15.95 -0.02
C ALA A 60 6.22 -16.98 -1.08
N GLU A 61 6.01 -18.24 -0.68
CA GLU A 61 5.58 -19.35 -1.52
C GLU A 61 4.27 -19.06 -2.26
N VAL A 62 3.35 -18.33 -1.62
CA VAL A 62 2.05 -17.93 -2.21
C VAL A 62 2.29 -16.93 -3.35
N ILE A 63 3.12 -15.92 -3.08
CA ILE A 63 3.45 -14.84 -4.02
C ILE A 63 4.28 -15.38 -5.20
N ALA A 64 5.28 -16.21 -4.94
CA ALA A 64 6.10 -16.85 -5.97
C ALA A 64 5.26 -17.74 -6.91
N ARG A 65 4.32 -18.52 -6.34
CA ARG A 65 3.36 -19.33 -7.11
C ARG A 65 2.43 -18.46 -7.95
N GLN A 66 1.96 -17.33 -7.42
CA GLN A 66 1.11 -16.38 -8.15
C GLN A 66 1.88 -15.71 -9.31
N ILE A 67 3.13 -15.30 -9.10
CA ILE A 67 4.00 -14.73 -10.15
C ILE A 67 4.23 -15.77 -11.26
N LYS A 68 4.68 -16.99 -10.93
CA LYS A 68 4.93 -18.04 -11.94
C LYS A 68 3.65 -18.48 -12.65
N GLY A 69 2.53 -18.63 -11.93
CA GLY A 69 1.23 -19.00 -12.52
C GLY A 69 0.66 -17.96 -13.50
N LEU A 70 0.89 -16.66 -13.24
CA LEU A 70 0.37 -15.57 -14.08
C LEU A 70 1.32 -15.14 -15.21
N LEU A 71 2.63 -15.35 -15.07
CA LEU A 71 3.62 -14.99 -16.10
C LEU A 71 4.08 -16.17 -16.97
N ARG A 72 3.92 -17.42 -16.49
CA ARG A 72 4.31 -18.65 -17.19
C ARG A 72 5.76 -18.59 -17.67
N ASP A 73 5.98 -18.82 -18.96
CA ASP A 73 7.29 -18.87 -19.63
C ASP A 73 8.04 -17.52 -19.58
N GLY A 74 7.33 -16.43 -19.25
CA GLY A 74 7.90 -15.09 -19.00
C GLY A 74 8.05 -14.74 -17.51
N SER A 75 8.07 -15.71 -16.59
CA SER A 75 8.31 -15.44 -15.17
C SER A 75 9.76 -15.01 -14.91
N PRO A 76 10.02 -14.02 -14.03
CA PRO A 76 11.36 -13.71 -13.56
C PRO A 76 11.96 -14.89 -12.79
N ARG A 77 13.30 -14.92 -12.64
CA ARG A 77 13.91 -15.74 -11.58
C ARG A 77 13.39 -15.25 -10.23
N ILE A 78 13.02 -16.16 -9.33
CA ILE A 78 12.52 -15.85 -8.00
C ILE A 78 13.46 -16.44 -6.95
N ILE A 79 14.13 -15.58 -6.19
CA ILE A 79 15.08 -15.97 -5.13
C ILE A 79 14.41 -15.78 -3.77
N LEU A 80 14.43 -16.82 -2.93
CA LEU A 80 13.96 -16.75 -1.55
C LEU A 80 15.03 -16.15 -0.63
N MET A 81 14.64 -15.27 0.28
CA MET A 81 15.53 -14.64 1.27
C MET A 81 15.06 -14.91 2.70
N GLY A 82 15.99 -15.12 3.62
CA GLY A 82 15.71 -15.26 5.05
C GLY A 82 15.73 -16.70 5.54
N SER A 83 15.56 -16.88 6.85
CA SER A 83 16.19 -18.01 7.51
C SER A 83 15.80 -19.40 6.99
N LEU A 84 16.83 -20.22 6.80
CA LEU A 84 16.78 -21.62 6.41
C LEU A 84 16.80 -22.55 7.65
N ALA A 85 16.69 -22.01 8.86
CA ALA A 85 16.63 -22.73 10.14
C ALA A 85 15.31 -23.51 10.35
N GLY A 86 14.99 -24.41 9.42
CA GLY A 86 13.84 -25.31 9.46
C GLY A 86 13.84 -26.23 8.25
N ASN A 87 13.78 -27.56 8.48
CA ASN A 87 13.97 -28.64 7.50
C ASN A 87 12.89 -28.69 6.40
N SER A 88 12.86 -27.70 5.52
CA SER A 88 11.74 -27.36 4.65
C SER A 88 12.11 -27.38 3.16
N ASN A 89 12.98 -28.32 2.74
CA ASN A 89 13.37 -28.52 1.34
C ASN A 89 12.20 -28.66 0.36
N GLU A 90 10.99 -29.00 0.83
CA GLU A 90 9.77 -29.03 0.02
C GLU A 90 9.30 -27.65 -0.47
N SER A 91 9.65 -26.57 0.24
CA SER A 91 9.26 -25.18 -0.10
C SER A 91 9.91 -24.65 -1.38
N LEU A 92 11.13 -25.13 -1.69
CA LEU A 92 11.96 -24.63 -2.79
C LEU A 92 11.36 -24.84 -4.18
N LYS A 93 10.31 -25.67 -4.34
CA LYS A 93 9.64 -25.95 -5.64
C LYS A 93 9.10 -24.70 -6.37
N CYS A 94 8.93 -23.56 -5.69
CA CYS A 94 8.48 -22.31 -6.30
C CYS A 94 9.63 -21.32 -6.62
N PHE A 95 10.84 -21.56 -6.12
CA PHE A 95 11.98 -20.65 -6.19
C PHE A 95 13.08 -21.22 -7.10
N ASP A 96 13.96 -20.34 -7.59
CA ASP A 96 15.06 -20.69 -8.50
C ASP A 96 16.43 -20.53 -7.83
N ASP A 97 16.46 -20.05 -6.58
CA ASP A 97 17.60 -19.99 -5.66
C ASP A 97 17.12 -19.58 -4.25
N SER A 98 17.97 -19.69 -3.22
CA SER A 98 17.63 -19.24 -1.85
C SER A 98 18.85 -18.90 -0.97
N PHE A 99 18.76 -17.88 -0.11
CA PHE A 99 19.79 -17.54 0.88
C PHE A 99 19.22 -17.18 2.27
N ASP A 100 20.07 -17.29 3.29
CA ASP A 100 19.74 -16.98 4.70
C ASP A 100 20.13 -15.52 5.06
N PHE A 101 19.31 -14.84 5.87
CA PHE A 101 19.64 -13.52 6.44
C PHE A 101 20.47 -13.61 7.74
N ALA A 102 20.70 -14.81 8.28
CA ALA A 102 21.62 -15.06 9.40
C ALA A 102 23.10 -15.17 8.95
N ALA A 103 23.37 -15.09 7.65
CA ALA A 103 24.71 -14.91 7.08
C ALA A 103 25.23 -13.49 7.39
N THR A 104 26.55 -13.27 7.30
CA THR A 104 27.14 -11.93 7.50
C THR A 104 26.81 -10.98 6.33
N GLU A 105 27.04 -9.67 6.49
CA GLU A 105 26.78 -8.72 5.39
C GLU A 105 27.70 -8.97 4.18
N GLU A 106 28.90 -9.51 4.41
CA GLU A 106 29.84 -9.94 3.37
C GLU A 106 29.30 -11.15 2.60
N GLU A 107 28.91 -12.22 3.30
CA GLU A 107 28.31 -13.43 2.71
C GLU A 107 27.00 -13.12 1.96
N LEU A 108 26.17 -12.24 2.54
CA LEU A 108 24.94 -11.73 1.96
C LEU A 108 25.20 -10.91 0.68
N SER A 109 26.22 -10.05 0.70
CA SER A 109 26.66 -9.28 -0.47
C SER A 109 27.23 -10.18 -1.56
N GLU A 110 27.99 -11.21 -1.17
CA GLU A 110 28.59 -12.19 -2.08
C GLU A 110 27.51 -13.00 -2.81
N PHE A 111 26.58 -13.60 -2.06
CA PHE A 111 25.46 -14.33 -2.66
C PHE A 111 24.61 -13.42 -3.56
N PHE A 112 24.31 -12.19 -3.13
CA PHE A 112 23.53 -11.25 -3.94
C PHE A 112 24.27 -10.89 -5.25
N GLY A 113 25.59 -10.68 -5.18
CA GLY A 113 26.46 -10.47 -6.34
C GLY A 113 26.45 -11.65 -7.32
N GLU A 114 26.52 -12.90 -6.82
CA GLU A 114 26.32 -14.09 -7.67
C GLU A 114 24.94 -14.11 -8.33
N GLN A 115 23.88 -13.80 -7.59
CA GLN A 115 22.53 -13.83 -8.16
C GLN A 115 22.33 -12.77 -9.23
N LEU A 116 22.95 -11.59 -9.10
CA LEU A 116 23.01 -10.59 -10.15
C LEU A 116 23.80 -11.08 -11.38
N ALA A 117 24.92 -11.77 -11.17
CA ALA A 117 25.70 -12.37 -12.26
C ALA A 117 24.90 -13.42 -13.07
N LYS A 118 23.97 -14.12 -12.42
CA LYS A 118 23.05 -15.10 -13.04
C LYS A 118 21.88 -14.46 -13.83
N ILE A 119 21.77 -13.12 -13.91
CA ILE A 119 20.67 -12.42 -14.62
C ILE A 119 21.02 -12.15 -16.10
N PRO A 120 20.25 -12.68 -17.08
CA PRO A 120 20.46 -12.39 -18.49
C PRO A 120 20.40 -10.88 -18.81
N TYR A 121 21.31 -10.43 -19.66
CA TYR A 121 21.43 -9.04 -20.15
C TYR A 121 21.73 -7.97 -19.08
N LEU A 122 22.04 -8.35 -17.83
CA LEU A 122 22.46 -7.39 -16.82
C LEU A 122 23.92 -6.95 -17.09
N LEU A 123 24.08 -5.75 -17.61
CA LEU A 123 25.40 -5.16 -17.86
C LEU A 123 25.93 -4.47 -16.60
N TRP A 124 27.16 -4.79 -16.22
CA TRP A 124 27.92 -4.07 -15.19
C TRP A 124 28.48 -2.76 -15.79
N LYS A 125 28.67 -1.73 -14.97
CA LYS A 125 28.95 -0.36 -15.46
C LYS A 125 30.32 -0.22 -16.10
N ASP A 126 31.32 -0.77 -15.43
CA ASP A 126 32.74 -0.56 -15.72
C ASP A 126 33.37 -1.70 -16.52
N GLY A 127 32.58 -2.68 -16.98
CA GLY A 127 33.08 -3.95 -17.52
C GLY A 127 33.55 -4.94 -16.44
N ARG A 128 33.82 -4.47 -15.22
CA ARG A 128 34.10 -5.29 -14.02
C ARG A 128 33.08 -6.42 -13.89
N GLY A 129 33.58 -7.65 -14.04
CA GLY A 129 32.78 -8.86 -14.02
C GLY A 129 32.49 -9.35 -12.59
N PRO A 130 31.77 -10.47 -12.45
CA PRO A 130 31.45 -11.04 -11.14
C PRO A 130 32.69 -11.31 -10.27
N ALA A 131 33.80 -11.75 -10.86
CA ALA A 131 35.03 -12.06 -10.13
C ALA A 131 35.73 -10.82 -9.50
N GLU A 132 35.41 -9.60 -9.93
CA GLU A 132 36.21 -8.41 -9.58
C GLU A 132 35.68 -7.64 -8.37
N TRP A 133 34.40 -7.79 -8.00
CA TRP A 133 33.85 -7.12 -6.81
C TRP A 133 34.22 -7.82 -5.49
N HIS A 134 34.70 -9.07 -5.52
CA HIS A 134 35.38 -9.70 -4.37
C HIS A 134 36.78 -9.12 -4.14
N ALA A 135 37.39 -8.50 -5.16
CA ALA A 135 38.79 -8.05 -5.15
C ALA A 135 38.94 -6.55 -4.82
N ALA A 136 37.84 -5.81 -4.70
CA ALA A 136 37.85 -4.52 -4.04
C ALA A 136 38.15 -4.75 -2.54
N PRO A 137 39.25 -4.21 -1.99
CA PRO A 137 39.45 -4.25 -0.55
C PRO A 137 38.24 -3.59 0.14
N PRO A 138 37.82 -4.06 1.33
CA PRO A 138 36.94 -3.23 2.14
C PRO A 138 37.68 -1.91 2.40
N ASP A 139 37.13 -0.81 1.88
CA ASP A 139 37.67 0.52 2.13
C ASP A 139 37.56 0.79 3.63
N HIS A 140 38.65 0.51 4.36
CA HIS A 140 38.79 0.90 5.75
C HIS A 140 38.81 2.42 5.81
N HIS A 141 37.61 2.99 5.90
CA HIS A 141 37.37 4.22 6.65
C HIS A 141 37.80 3.98 8.09
N ASP A 142 39.11 4.06 8.32
CA ASP A 142 39.72 4.21 9.64
C ASP A 142 39.22 5.54 10.22
N PRO A 143 38.34 5.53 11.25
CA PRO A 143 37.86 6.76 11.87
C PRO A 143 38.93 7.38 12.81
N GLY A 144 40.11 6.75 12.93
CA GLY A 144 41.14 7.04 13.93
C GLY A 144 42.24 8.01 13.51
N GLN A 145 42.46 8.29 12.22
CA GLN A 145 43.53 9.21 11.78
C GLN A 145 43.11 10.68 11.72
N VAL A 146 42.74 11.21 12.88
CA VAL A 146 43.03 12.63 13.19
C VAL A 146 44.55 12.76 13.29
N GLN A 147 45.18 13.49 12.38
CA GLN A 147 46.62 13.79 12.49
C GLN A 147 46.86 14.66 13.73
N LEU A 148 47.35 14.05 14.81
CA LEU A 148 47.78 14.73 16.01
C LEU A 148 49.08 15.49 15.71
N VAL A 149 48.96 16.73 15.24
CA VAL A 149 50.10 17.61 14.99
C VAL A 149 50.69 18.06 16.33
N THR A 150 51.66 17.30 16.82
CA THR A 150 52.40 17.59 18.06
C THR A 150 53.30 18.82 17.88
N VAL A 151 52.72 20.01 18.05
CA VAL A 151 53.48 21.26 18.21
C VAL A 151 53.94 21.37 19.66
N SER A 152 55.14 20.86 19.94
CA SER A 152 55.80 21.03 21.24
C SER A 152 56.49 22.39 21.32
N ASP A 153 55.75 23.43 21.73
CA ASP A 153 56.34 24.73 22.12
C ASP A 153 55.94 25.09 23.58
N PRO A 154 56.81 24.81 24.57
CA PRO A 154 56.52 25.04 25.98
C PRO A 154 56.97 26.44 26.44
N SER A 155 56.35 27.51 25.91
CA SER A 155 56.61 28.88 26.39
C SER A 155 55.46 29.87 26.17
N VAL A 156 54.56 29.97 27.16
CA VAL A 156 54.01 31.23 27.72
C VAL A 156 53.18 30.90 28.98
N VAL A 157 53.21 31.80 29.98
CA VAL A 157 52.48 31.67 31.26
C VAL A 157 51.04 32.20 31.10
N PRO A 158 50.00 31.56 31.69
CA PRO A 158 48.63 32.04 31.56
C PRO A 158 48.34 33.29 32.41
N ASP A 159 47.57 34.22 31.86
CA ASP A 159 46.98 35.36 32.57
C ASP A 159 45.46 35.08 32.80
N PRO A 160 44.96 34.97 34.06
CA PRO A 160 43.66 34.35 34.34
C PRO A 160 42.52 35.35 34.61
N PHE A 161 42.37 36.43 33.84
CA PHE A 161 41.19 37.31 33.90
C PHE A 161 40.79 37.89 32.54
N ILE A 162 39.48 37.92 32.26
CA ILE A 162 38.66 39.07 31.83
C ILE A 162 37.26 38.56 31.42
N LEU A 163 36.22 39.27 31.87
CA LEU A 163 34.81 39.07 31.49
C LEU A 163 34.43 40.04 30.35
N ASN A 164 33.18 39.95 29.87
CA ASN A 164 32.51 40.91 28.96
C ASN A 164 32.96 40.84 27.47
N GLN A 165 32.24 41.34 26.46
CA GLN A 165 30.81 41.68 26.20
C GLN A 165 30.75 42.24 24.75
N THR A 166 29.57 42.56 24.21
CA THR A 166 29.35 43.37 22.97
C THR A 166 29.74 42.66 21.65
N ASP A 167 29.27 43.02 20.44
CA ASP A 167 27.97 43.58 19.96
C ASP A 167 27.91 43.38 18.41
N ASN A 168 26.96 44.03 17.74
CA ASN A 168 26.68 44.07 16.27
C ASN A 168 25.88 42.85 15.78
N LEU A 169 24.64 42.97 15.27
CA LEU A 169 23.84 44.14 14.90
C LEU A 169 24.38 44.92 13.68
N HIS A 170 23.85 44.58 12.49
CA HIS A 170 23.82 45.43 11.30
C HIS A 170 22.54 45.15 10.50
N ASP A 171 22.11 46.14 9.71
CA ASP A 171 20.69 46.38 9.43
C ASP A 171 20.17 45.90 8.06
N PHE A 172 18.84 46.03 7.91
CA PHE A 172 18.12 45.99 6.64
C PHE A 172 18.68 47.01 5.61
N GLU A 173 18.62 46.68 4.31
CA GLU A 173 17.74 47.43 3.39
C GLU A 173 17.40 46.70 2.06
N VAL A 174 16.10 46.79 1.73
CA VAL A 174 15.51 47.08 0.40
C VAL A 174 16.25 46.68 -0.88
N THR A 175 15.60 45.83 -1.70
CA THR A 175 15.06 46.24 -3.02
C THR A 175 14.04 45.22 -3.52
N ALA A 176 12.78 45.64 -3.68
CA ALA A 176 11.78 44.94 -4.48
C ALA A 176 11.49 45.78 -5.72
N LYS A 177 11.49 45.16 -6.92
CA LYS A 177 11.32 45.89 -8.18
C LYS A 177 9.90 45.69 -8.73
N GLU A 178 9.09 46.74 -8.69
CA GLU A 178 7.86 46.81 -9.48
C GLU A 178 8.18 47.12 -10.94
N GLU A 179 7.41 46.52 -11.87
CA GLU A 179 7.27 47.01 -13.24
C GLU A 179 5.79 47.07 -13.62
N GLY A 180 5.15 48.20 -13.31
CA GLY A 180 3.83 48.53 -13.84
C GLY A 180 3.93 49.08 -15.25
N LYS A 181 3.04 48.67 -16.16
CA LYS A 181 2.92 49.25 -17.51
C LYS A 181 1.48 49.55 -17.86
N ALA A 182 1.13 50.84 -17.84
CA ALA A 182 -0.20 51.30 -18.20
C ALA A 182 -0.42 51.28 -19.73
N PHE A 183 -1.68 51.10 -20.14
CA PHE A 183 -2.15 51.44 -21.48
C PHE A 183 -3.59 51.96 -21.41
N SER A 184 -3.91 53.00 -22.19
CA SER A 184 -5.20 53.69 -22.17
C SER A 184 -6.21 53.10 -23.17
N GLY A 185 -7.51 53.34 -22.93
CA GLY A 185 -8.62 52.93 -23.82
C GLY A 185 -8.69 53.71 -25.15
N PRO A 186 -9.81 53.60 -25.90
CA PRO A 186 -11.03 54.31 -25.48
C PRO A 186 -12.41 53.66 -25.79
N ALA A 187 -13.44 54.22 -25.15
CA ALA A 187 -14.85 54.40 -25.57
C ALA A 187 -15.75 53.22 -26.06
N ASP A 188 -16.75 52.87 -25.23
CA ASP A 188 -18.22 53.01 -25.44
C ASP A 188 -18.79 53.11 -26.87
N PRO A 189 -19.94 52.43 -27.16
CA PRO A 189 -21.23 53.06 -26.82
C PRO A 189 -22.39 52.14 -26.32
N VAL A 190 -23.08 52.66 -25.30
CA VAL A 190 -24.55 52.75 -25.11
C VAL A 190 -25.50 51.83 -25.92
N VAL A 191 -26.35 51.08 -25.20
CA VAL A 191 -27.71 50.65 -25.61
C VAL A 191 -28.65 50.70 -24.39
N ASP A 192 -29.93 51.07 -24.60
CA ASP A 192 -30.91 51.44 -23.55
C ASP A 192 -31.78 50.30 -22.95
N HIS A 193 -32.49 50.70 -21.89
CA HIS A 193 -33.68 50.09 -21.23
C HIS A 193 -34.86 49.77 -22.19
N PRO A 194 -35.93 49.01 -21.80
CA PRO A 194 -36.56 48.83 -20.47
C PRO A 194 -36.75 47.35 -20.03
N SER A 195 -37.18 46.97 -18.81
CA SER A 195 -38.03 47.54 -17.74
C SER A 195 -39.55 47.29 -17.87
N GLY A 196 -40.15 46.79 -16.78
CA GLY A 196 -41.56 46.39 -16.62
C GLY A 196 -41.78 44.86 -16.60
N ALA A 197 -42.82 44.31 -15.95
CA ALA A 197 -43.69 44.79 -14.87
C ALA A 197 -44.51 43.58 -14.31
N ASP A 198 -44.88 43.63 -13.02
CA ASP A 198 -45.98 42.94 -12.31
C ASP A 198 -46.50 41.53 -12.72
N GLY A 199 -46.66 40.64 -11.72
CA GLY A 199 -47.15 39.27 -11.96
C GLY A 199 -47.58 38.46 -10.71
N HIS A 200 -48.58 38.93 -9.96
CA HIS A 200 -49.20 38.17 -8.85
C HIS A 200 -49.97 36.93 -9.33
N VAL A 201 -49.62 35.71 -8.91
CA VAL A 201 -50.55 34.57 -8.77
C VAL A 201 -50.16 33.71 -7.55
N ALA A 202 -51.16 33.22 -6.81
CA ALA A 202 -51.01 32.40 -5.58
C ALA A 202 -51.04 30.87 -5.88
N PRO A 203 -50.71 29.98 -4.92
CA PRO A 203 -50.45 28.56 -5.23
C PRO A 203 -51.71 27.71 -5.37
N LEU A 204 -51.67 26.71 -6.27
CA LEU A 204 -52.73 25.70 -6.42
C LEU A 204 -52.34 24.36 -5.78
N SER A 205 -52.96 24.04 -4.64
CA SER A 205 -52.86 22.73 -4.00
C SER A 205 -53.61 21.65 -4.79
N ARG A 206 -53.02 20.46 -4.94
CA ARG A 206 -53.76 19.23 -5.31
C ARG A 206 -53.25 18.02 -4.49
N PRO A 207 -54.08 17.40 -3.63
CA PRO A 207 -53.71 16.18 -2.93
C PRO A 207 -54.01 14.95 -3.80
N PHE A 208 -53.02 14.06 -3.96
CA PHE A 208 -53.29 12.72 -4.49
C PHE A 208 -53.73 11.78 -3.37
N LYS A 209 -54.98 11.29 -3.46
CA LYS A 209 -55.61 10.40 -2.48
C LYS A 209 -55.46 8.94 -2.93
N ALA A 210 -55.18 8.06 -1.97
CA ALA A 210 -54.84 6.65 -2.25
C ALA A 210 -56.00 5.81 -2.79
N LYS A 211 -55.64 4.69 -3.45
CA LYS A 211 -56.46 3.47 -3.54
C LYS A 211 -55.57 2.23 -3.32
N PRO A 212 -55.91 1.35 -2.37
CA PRO A 212 -55.36 -0.01 -2.33
C PRO A 212 -56.14 -0.93 -3.30
N ALA A 213 -55.52 -2.03 -3.71
CA ALA A 213 -56.19 -3.12 -4.41
C ALA A 213 -55.71 -4.46 -3.85
N THR A 214 -56.65 -5.29 -3.41
CA THR A 214 -56.41 -6.60 -2.77
C THR A 214 -56.85 -7.72 -3.72
N THR A 215 -56.40 -8.96 -3.45
CA THR A 215 -57.10 -10.24 -3.69
C THR A 215 -56.54 -11.14 -4.81
N ARG A 216 -56.43 -12.44 -4.49
CA ARG A 216 -56.07 -13.62 -5.34
C ARG A 216 -54.65 -13.60 -5.94
N GLY A 217 -53.84 -14.66 -5.83
CA GLY A 217 -54.04 -15.97 -5.20
C GLY A 217 -54.59 -17.02 -6.18
N VAL A 218 -53.69 -17.90 -6.65
CA VAL A 218 -53.97 -19.12 -7.42
C VAL A 218 -53.08 -20.24 -6.87
N GLN A 219 -53.58 -21.47 -6.91
CA GLN A 219 -53.02 -22.67 -6.30
C GLN A 219 -52.85 -23.76 -7.38
N GLY A 220 -51.72 -24.44 -7.36
CA GLY A 220 -51.44 -25.63 -8.18
C GLY A 220 -49.95 -25.99 -8.06
N THR A 221 -49.49 -27.15 -7.58
CA THR A 221 -49.86 -28.56 -7.83
C THR A 221 -49.54 -29.05 -9.24
N ASN A 222 -48.33 -29.58 -9.42
CA ASN A 222 -48.02 -30.91 -9.96
C ASN A 222 -46.49 -31.13 -9.81
N SER A 223 -45.95 -32.24 -9.31
CA SER A 223 -46.24 -33.67 -9.55
C SER A 223 -45.82 -34.14 -10.95
N SER A 224 -44.66 -34.81 -11.07
CA SER A 224 -44.46 -36.04 -11.88
C SER A 224 -43.01 -36.52 -11.88
N LEU A 225 -42.85 -37.79 -12.25
CA LEU A 225 -41.66 -38.59 -12.57
C LEU A 225 -40.64 -37.84 -13.47
N GLY A 226 -39.34 -38.16 -13.50
CA GLY A 226 -38.63 -39.31 -12.94
C GLY A 226 -38.28 -40.35 -14.02
N HIS A 227 -36.99 -40.59 -14.28
CA HIS A 227 -36.51 -41.75 -15.03
C HIS A 227 -35.06 -42.10 -14.69
N ALA A 228 -34.73 -43.38 -14.80
CA ALA A 228 -33.39 -43.95 -14.61
C ALA A 228 -33.04 -44.90 -15.79
N SER A 229 -31.86 -45.52 -15.73
CA SER A 229 -31.25 -46.40 -16.74
C SER A 229 -30.69 -45.69 -18.01
N GLU A 230 -29.75 -46.25 -18.78
CA GLU A 230 -29.07 -47.57 -18.66
C GLU A 230 -27.55 -47.50 -18.99
N LYS A 231 -26.91 -48.63 -19.36
CA LYS A 231 -25.45 -48.89 -19.27
C LYS A 231 -24.78 -49.22 -20.62
N GLN A 232 -23.50 -48.82 -20.76
CA GLN A 232 -22.40 -49.62 -21.40
C GLN A 232 -22.51 -50.00 -22.91
N PRO A 233 -21.50 -50.68 -23.54
CA PRO A 233 -20.02 -50.58 -23.42
C PRO A 233 -19.29 -50.58 -24.82
N LYS A 234 -17.94 -50.79 -24.81
CA LYS A 234 -17.06 -51.27 -25.92
C LYS A 234 -16.73 -50.27 -27.07
N SER A 235 -15.59 -50.38 -27.80
CA SER A 235 -14.43 -51.30 -27.74
C SER A 235 -13.15 -50.76 -28.44
N ARG A 236 -11.99 -51.37 -28.11
CA ARG A 236 -10.72 -51.46 -28.91
C ARG A 236 -10.93 -52.29 -30.21
N PRO A 237 -9.99 -52.51 -31.16
CA PRO A 237 -8.52 -52.64 -31.06
C PRO A 237 -7.80 -51.36 -31.63
N THR A 238 -6.63 -51.28 -32.29
CA THR A 238 -5.64 -52.24 -32.86
C THR A 238 -4.23 -51.59 -32.89
N GLN A 239 -3.22 -52.20 -33.55
CA GLN A 239 -1.82 -51.74 -33.62
C GLN A 239 -1.14 -52.23 -34.92
N MET A 240 -0.39 -51.36 -35.60
CA MET A 240 0.67 -51.65 -36.59
C MET A 240 1.70 -50.50 -36.47
N VAL A 241 3.02 -50.66 -36.41
CA VAL A 241 3.97 -51.65 -36.95
C VAL A 241 4.16 -51.55 -38.46
N PHE A 242 5.20 -50.83 -38.87
CA PHE A 242 5.95 -51.09 -40.10
C PHE A 242 7.44 -50.84 -39.84
N ALA A 243 8.30 -51.61 -40.50
CA ALA A 243 9.74 -51.44 -40.51
C ALA A 243 10.23 -51.37 -41.96
N GLY A 244 11.34 -50.67 -42.17
CA GLY A 244 12.02 -50.55 -43.47
C GLY A 244 13.41 -49.99 -43.23
N ALA A 245 14.42 -50.57 -43.87
CA ALA A 245 15.83 -50.24 -43.66
C ALA A 245 16.60 -50.39 -44.98
N GLU A 246 17.55 -49.48 -45.19
CA GLU A 246 18.71 -49.50 -46.11
C GLU A 246 19.39 -48.15 -45.82
N ASP A 247 20.59 -48.04 -45.23
CA ASP A 247 21.90 -48.64 -45.52
C ASP A 247 22.58 -48.12 -46.79
N HIS A 248 23.27 -46.98 -46.65
CA HIS A 248 24.45 -46.63 -47.44
C HIS A 248 25.47 -45.92 -46.54
N GLY A 249 26.63 -46.54 -46.35
CA GLY A 249 27.71 -46.00 -45.52
C GLY A 249 28.67 -45.06 -46.27
N PHE A 250 29.01 -43.93 -45.65
CA PHE A 250 30.22 -43.17 -45.98
C PHE A 250 30.88 -42.63 -44.70
N LYS A 251 32.21 -42.43 -44.73
CA LYS A 251 33.05 -42.25 -43.53
C LYS A 251 34.39 -41.59 -43.90
N PRO A 252 35.00 -40.76 -43.04
CA PRO A 252 34.42 -39.79 -42.11
C PRO A 252 34.96 -38.36 -42.38
N GLU A 253 34.34 -37.33 -41.81
CA GLU A 253 34.99 -36.01 -41.69
C GLU A 253 34.75 -35.39 -40.31
N ARG A 254 35.70 -34.58 -39.84
CA ARG A 254 35.66 -33.87 -38.55
C ARG A 254 35.19 -32.44 -38.78
N GLY A 255 34.25 -31.94 -37.98
CA GLY A 255 34.07 -30.49 -37.93
C GLY A 255 32.81 -29.98 -37.23
N ASN A 256 32.96 -29.60 -35.95
CA ASN A 256 32.08 -28.72 -35.17
C ASN A 256 30.61 -29.15 -34.97
N ALA A 257 30.02 -28.66 -33.88
CA ALA A 257 28.63 -28.86 -33.53
C ALA A 257 28.03 -27.59 -32.93
N ASN A 258 26.70 -27.49 -32.97
CA ASN A 258 25.86 -26.54 -32.21
C ASN A 258 25.91 -25.06 -32.70
N ASN A 259 24.81 -24.34 -32.86
CA ASN A 259 23.38 -24.68 -32.76
C ASN A 259 22.56 -23.75 -33.68
N ASP A 260 21.78 -24.31 -34.61
CA ASP A 260 20.68 -23.58 -35.26
C ASP A 260 19.36 -23.95 -34.59
N PHE A 261 18.77 -23.00 -33.86
CA PHE A 261 17.41 -23.15 -33.31
C PHE A 261 16.65 -21.83 -33.39
N SER A 262 16.11 -21.54 -34.56
CA SER A 262 15.30 -20.35 -34.83
C SER A 262 13.95 -20.73 -35.46
N SER A 263 12.98 -19.82 -35.38
CA SER A 263 11.58 -19.97 -35.84
C SER A 263 10.70 -20.99 -35.08
N PHE A 264 10.11 -20.54 -33.97
CA PHE A 264 8.74 -20.93 -33.60
C PHE A 264 7.91 -19.67 -33.33
N GLY A 265 6.92 -19.41 -34.19
CA GLY A 265 6.20 -18.13 -34.24
C GLY A 265 5.18 -17.96 -33.12
N TRP A 266 5.25 -16.85 -32.39
CA TRP A 266 4.27 -16.50 -31.35
C TRP A 266 2.99 -15.92 -31.96
N GLY A 267 1.97 -16.76 -32.11
CA GLY A 267 0.60 -16.30 -32.39
C GLY A 267 -0.03 -15.66 -31.16
N GLY A 268 -0.34 -14.36 -31.22
CA GLY A 268 -0.84 -13.61 -30.08
C GLY A 268 -2.26 -14.01 -29.63
N LEU A 269 -2.39 -14.63 -28.46
CA LEU A 269 -3.69 -14.91 -27.83
C LEU A 269 -4.22 -13.69 -27.08
N SER A 270 -5.13 -12.94 -27.70
CA SER A 270 -5.85 -11.84 -27.05
C SER A 270 -6.81 -12.37 -25.98
N LEU A 271 -6.42 -12.24 -24.70
CA LEU A 271 -7.28 -12.57 -23.56
C LEU A 271 -8.51 -11.65 -23.53
N THR A 272 -9.68 -12.20 -23.85
CA THR A 272 -10.95 -11.44 -23.85
C THR A 272 -11.34 -11.00 -22.43
N PRO A 273 -12.06 -9.87 -22.24
CA PRO A 273 -12.38 -9.35 -20.91
C PRO A 273 -13.16 -10.33 -20.00
N LYS A 274 -13.80 -11.37 -20.56
CA LYS A 274 -14.44 -12.44 -19.80
C LYS A 274 -13.44 -13.31 -19.02
N THR A 275 -12.24 -13.59 -19.57
CA THR A 275 -11.23 -14.40 -18.86
C THR A 275 -10.64 -13.68 -17.65
N TRP A 276 -10.58 -12.34 -17.70
CA TRP A 276 -10.14 -11.52 -16.57
C TRP A 276 -11.11 -11.60 -15.38
N LEU A 277 -12.42 -11.57 -15.63
CA LEU A 277 -13.44 -11.71 -14.59
C LEU A 277 -13.37 -13.04 -13.84
N TYR A 278 -13.15 -14.16 -14.55
CA TYR A 278 -12.96 -15.47 -13.90
C TYR A 278 -11.69 -15.51 -13.03
N LEU A 279 -10.62 -14.83 -13.46
CA LEU A 279 -9.35 -14.79 -12.74
C LEU A 279 -9.45 -13.96 -11.44
N VAL A 280 -10.14 -12.82 -11.49
CA VAL A 280 -10.46 -12.01 -10.29
C VAL A 280 -11.36 -12.81 -9.32
N GLY A 281 -12.40 -13.47 -9.83
CA GLY A 281 -13.29 -14.30 -9.01
C GLY A 281 -12.58 -15.47 -8.32
N PHE A 282 -11.61 -16.10 -9.00
CA PHE A 282 -10.81 -17.18 -8.42
C PHE A 282 -9.91 -16.69 -7.27
N ILE A 283 -9.27 -15.53 -7.41
CA ILE A 283 -8.42 -14.94 -6.35
C ILE A 283 -9.25 -14.64 -5.09
N ILE A 284 -10.46 -14.07 -5.26
CA ILE A 284 -11.38 -13.79 -4.15
C ILE A 284 -11.79 -15.09 -3.43
N ALA A 285 -12.09 -16.15 -4.18
CA ALA A 285 -12.47 -17.44 -3.61
C ALA A 285 -11.33 -18.10 -2.79
N VAL A 286 -10.08 -17.98 -3.24
CA VAL A 286 -8.91 -18.50 -2.51
C VAL A 286 -8.65 -17.71 -1.22
N LEU A 287 -8.75 -16.37 -1.27
CA LEU A 287 -8.60 -15.53 -0.07
C LEU A 287 -9.67 -15.84 1.00
N LEU A 288 -10.93 -16.00 0.60
CA LEU A 288 -12.02 -16.39 1.52
C LEU A 288 -11.79 -17.78 2.14
N ALA A 289 -11.23 -18.72 1.39
CA ALA A 289 -10.90 -20.05 1.91
C ALA A 289 -9.78 -20.00 2.98
N SER A 290 -8.74 -19.18 2.78
CA SER A 290 -7.66 -19.02 3.77
C SER A 290 -8.14 -18.38 5.08
N VAL A 291 -9.02 -17.37 5.02
CA VAL A 291 -9.51 -16.71 6.25
C VAL A 291 -10.26 -17.70 7.17
N LEU A 292 -11.00 -18.64 6.59
CA LEU A 292 -11.75 -19.67 7.32
C LEU A 292 -10.88 -20.75 7.98
N THR A 293 -9.58 -20.88 7.65
CA THR A 293 -8.70 -21.89 8.27
C THR A 293 -7.84 -21.36 9.41
N VAL A 294 -7.80 -20.03 9.62
CA VAL A 294 -6.94 -19.39 10.62
C VAL A 294 -7.68 -19.10 11.95
N THR A 295 -9.01 -19.10 11.96
CA THR A 295 -9.80 -18.72 13.15
C THR A 295 -9.76 -19.71 14.31
N ASP A 296 -9.42 -20.98 14.06
CA ASP A 296 -9.66 -22.07 15.00
C ASP A 296 -8.44 -22.44 15.88
N THR A 297 -7.27 -21.84 15.63
CA THR A 297 -5.98 -22.39 16.11
C THR A 297 -5.27 -21.64 17.25
N VAL A 298 -5.76 -20.48 17.71
CA VAL A 298 -5.02 -19.63 18.67
C VAL A 298 -5.80 -19.27 19.96
N PRO A 299 -5.73 -20.11 21.02
CA PRO A 299 -6.36 -19.83 22.31
C PRO A 299 -5.49 -19.07 23.33
N LEU A 300 -4.19 -18.88 23.06
CA LEU A 300 -3.18 -18.65 24.10
C LEU A 300 -3.11 -17.23 24.70
N LEU A 301 -3.57 -16.19 23.99
CA LEU A 301 -3.19 -14.79 24.26
C LEU A 301 -4.04 -14.04 25.32
N LYS A 302 -5.01 -14.69 25.97
CA LYS A 302 -5.99 -14.00 26.85
C LYS A 302 -5.56 -13.79 28.31
N GLU A 303 -4.56 -14.50 28.83
CA GLU A 303 -4.20 -14.45 30.26
C GLU A 303 -3.25 -13.28 30.64
N LEU A 304 -2.45 -12.75 29.71
CA LEU A 304 -1.35 -11.84 30.05
C LEU A 304 -1.76 -10.40 30.43
N PHE A 305 -3.01 -10.00 30.19
CA PHE A 305 -3.49 -8.63 30.49
C PHE A 305 -4.22 -8.45 31.83
N LYS A 306 -4.22 -9.47 32.70
CA LYS A 306 -5.09 -9.50 33.90
C LYS A 306 -4.38 -9.32 35.25
N LYS A 307 -3.40 -8.40 35.36
CA LYS A 307 -2.79 -8.02 36.66
C LYS A 307 -2.21 -6.61 36.69
N LYS A 308 -2.72 -5.81 37.65
CA LYS A 308 -2.05 -4.79 38.50
C LYS A 308 -2.86 -3.48 38.58
N LEU A 309 -3.45 -3.21 39.75
CA LEU A 309 -3.47 -1.91 40.47
C LEU A 309 -4.40 -1.95 41.71
N ILE A 310 -3.78 -2.11 42.88
CA ILE A 310 -4.27 -1.77 44.24
C ILE A 310 -2.99 -1.44 45.02
N ALA A 311 -2.91 -0.51 45.99
CA ALA A 311 -3.88 0.39 46.60
C ALA A 311 -3.21 1.77 46.87
N GLY A 312 -3.97 2.78 47.30
CA GLY A 312 -3.37 4.05 47.77
C GLY A 312 -4.37 5.14 48.14
N SER A 313 -4.61 5.33 49.45
CA SER A 313 -5.30 6.48 50.05
C SER A 313 -4.75 6.69 51.46
N PRO A 314 -4.68 7.94 51.96
CA PRO A 314 -5.61 8.31 53.03
C PRO A 314 -6.20 9.74 52.87
N GLN A 315 -6.75 10.29 53.96
CA GLN A 315 -7.87 11.23 53.98
C GLN A 315 -7.67 12.36 55.01
N SER A 316 -7.78 13.64 54.58
CA SER A 316 -8.11 14.85 55.40
C SER A 316 -8.02 16.14 54.56
N ALA A 317 -8.75 17.23 54.82
CA ALA A 317 -9.93 17.40 55.69
C ALA A 317 -10.82 18.59 55.24
N LYS A 318 -12.13 18.41 55.44
CA LYS A 318 -13.21 19.39 55.65
C LYS A 318 -12.92 20.90 55.48
N GLN A 319 -13.55 21.52 54.46
CA GLN A 319 -14.13 22.87 54.57
C GLN A 319 -15.35 23.00 53.65
N GLU A 320 -16.48 23.48 54.17
CA GLU A 320 -17.75 23.58 53.43
C GLU A 320 -17.97 24.99 52.88
N MET A 321 -18.18 25.08 51.56
CA MET A 321 -18.84 26.20 50.88
C MET A 321 -19.75 25.63 49.78
N PRO A 322 -20.85 26.30 49.39
CA PRO A 322 -21.74 25.84 48.31
C PRO A 322 -21.06 25.92 46.93
N ALA A 323 -20.22 24.94 46.61
CA ALA A 323 -19.47 24.90 45.36
C ALA A 323 -20.38 24.55 44.17
N LEU A 324 -20.46 25.46 43.19
CA LEU A 324 -21.01 25.20 41.86
C LEU A 324 -20.25 24.03 41.22
N GLN A 325 -20.89 22.86 41.10
CA GLN A 325 -20.25 21.65 40.59
C GLN A 325 -19.80 21.81 39.13
N PRO A 326 -18.50 21.63 38.80
CA PRO A 326 -18.02 21.68 37.42
C PRO A 326 -18.34 20.36 36.68
N GLN A 327 -19.60 20.18 36.26
CA GLN A 327 -20.11 19.01 35.52
C GLN A 327 -19.59 18.90 34.05
N ARG A 328 -18.28 19.09 33.80
CA ARG A 328 -17.72 19.21 32.44
C ARG A 328 -17.05 17.96 31.86
N SER A 329 -16.94 16.86 32.61
CA SER A 329 -16.07 15.73 32.22
C SER A 329 -16.76 14.59 31.46
N THR A 330 -18.04 14.30 31.72
CA THR A 330 -18.73 13.08 31.22
C THR A 330 -19.05 13.13 29.72
N VAL A 331 -19.57 14.27 29.25
CA VAL A 331 -20.09 14.51 27.89
C VAL A 331 -19.08 14.23 26.75
N ARG A 332 -17.77 14.15 27.05
CA ARG A 332 -16.72 13.90 26.05
C ARG A 332 -16.38 12.42 25.88
N GLN A 333 -16.61 11.55 26.86
CA GLN A 333 -16.27 10.12 26.73
C GLN A 333 -17.28 9.35 25.87
N GLU A 334 -18.57 9.71 25.93
CA GLU A 334 -19.64 9.06 25.15
C GLU A 334 -19.51 9.32 23.64
N ARG A 335 -18.96 10.47 23.23
CA ARG A 335 -18.77 10.84 21.81
C ARG A 335 -17.86 9.88 21.05
N MET A 336 -16.90 9.25 21.75
CA MET A 336 -15.94 8.30 21.15
C MET A 336 -16.49 6.88 20.98
N THR A 337 -17.69 6.58 21.51
CA THR A 337 -18.38 5.29 21.30
C THR A 337 -19.55 5.43 20.32
N SER A 338 -20.31 6.53 20.38
CA SER A 338 -21.35 6.86 19.40
C SER A 338 -20.81 6.97 17.97
N LEU A 339 -21.60 6.54 16.97
CA LEU A 339 -21.32 6.85 15.57
C LEU A 339 -21.63 8.35 15.32
N PRO A 340 -20.75 9.12 14.63
CA PRO A 340 -21.04 10.50 14.25
C PRO A 340 -22.31 10.61 13.40
N GLY A 341 -23.11 11.65 13.63
CA GLY A 341 -24.39 11.90 12.93
C GLY A 341 -24.23 12.28 11.45
N ILE A 342 -23.02 12.59 11.01
CA ILE A 342 -22.66 12.71 9.59
C ILE A 342 -22.58 11.35 8.86
N ILE A 343 -22.51 10.23 9.60
CA ILE A 343 -22.44 8.88 9.02
C ILE A 343 -23.83 8.23 9.08
N PRO A 344 -24.50 7.98 7.94
CA PRO A 344 -25.86 7.48 7.94
C PRO A 344 -25.91 5.98 8.28
N ALA A 345 -26.38 5.68 9.49
CA ALA A 345 -26.50 4.30 10.01
C ALA A 345 -27.33 3.36 9.11
N ALA A 346 -28.24 3.90 8.30
CA ALA A 346 -29.05 3.14 7.34
C ALA A 346 -28.22 2.56 6.16
N GLY A 347 -27.04 3.12 5.87
CA GLY A 347 -26.16 2.68 4.78
C GLY A 347 -25.18 1.58 5.16
N LYS A 348 -25.36 0.88 6.29
CA LYS A 348 -24.36 -0.06 6.83
C LYS A 348 -24.21 -1.32 5.99
N ASP A 349 -22.99 -1.57 5.53
CA ASP A 349 -22.59 -2.79 4.83
C ASP A 349 -22.15 -3.86 5.85
N SER A 350 -23.08 -4.72 6.23
CA SER A 350 -22.82 -5.84 7.14
C SER A 350 -21.93 -6.93 6.54
N GLN A 351 -21.82 -7.04 5.21
CA GLN A 351 -20.94 -8.03 4.57
C GLN A 351 -19.47 -7.59 4.71
N TYR A 352 -19.20 -6.30 4.49
CA TYR A 352 -17.88 -5.73 4.73
C TYR A 352 -17.44 -5.87 6.19
N SER A 353 -18.32 -5.59 7.16
CA SER A 353 -18.00 -5.81 8.58
C SER A 353 -17.74 -7.27 8.97
N ALA A 354 -18.31 -8.24 8.24
CA ALA A 354 -18.01 -9.66 8.44
C ALA A 354 -16.64 -10.05 7.83
N ALA A 355 -16.27 -9.45 6.70
CA ALA A 355 -14.99 -9.69 6.03
C ALA A 355 -13.79 -8.96 6.67
N HIS A 356 -14.04 -7.82 7.33
CA HIS A 356 -13.00 -6.96 7.91
C HIS A 356 -13.25 -6.71 9.41
N PRO A 357 -12.84 -7.64 10.31
CA PRO A 357 -13.05 -7.52 11.75
C PRO A 357 -12.55 -6.18 12.32
N GLY A 358 -13.41 -5.53 13.11
CA GLY A 358 -13.14 -4.20 13.68
C GLY A 358 -13.46 -3.02 12.75
N TRP A 359 -13.75 -3.25 11.46
CA TRP A 359 -14.18 -2.20 10.53
C TRP A 359 -15.69 -2.22 10.27
N GLU A 360 -16.25 -1.03 10.08
CA GLU A 360 -17.63 -0.82 9.67
C GLU A 360 -17.67 0.07 8.42
N ARG A 361 -18.32 -0.40 7.35
CA ARG A 361 -18.53 0.38 6.13
C ARG A 361 -19.96 0.91 6.09
N TYR A 362 -20.11 2.19 5.76
CA TYR A 362 -21.41 2.83 5.53
C TYR A 362 -21.35 3.56 4.19
N VAL A 363 -22.38 3.43 3.35
CA VAL A 363 -22.42 4.00 2.00
C VAL A 363 -23.67 4.88 1.82
N ALA A 364 -23.49 6.12 1.38
CA ALA A 364 -24.56 7.06 1.04
C ALA A 364 -24.06 8.20 0.16
N ASP A 365 -24.93 8.81 -0.65
CA ASP A 365 -24.67 10.05 -1.41
C ASP A 365 -23.35 10.04 -2.21
N GLY A 366 -23.00 8.89 -2.78
CA GLY A 366 -21.76 8.66 -3.53
C GLY A 366 -20.48 8.68 -2.68
N GLN A 367 -20.60 8.64 -1.36
CA GLN A 367 -19.50 8.58 -0.40
C GLN A 367 -19.52 7.28 0.40
N GLU A 368 -18.34 6.79 0.77
CA GLU A 368 -18.13 5.64 1.64
C GLU A 368 -17.41 6.07 2.92
N PHE A 369 -17.92 5.62 4.07
CA PHE A 369 -17.36 5.87 5.38
C PHE A 369 -16.86 4.55 5.96
N LEU A 370 -15.56 4.41 6.19
CA LEU A 370 -14.94 3.25 6.84
C LEU A 370 -14.56 3.62 8.27
N VAL A 371 -15.24 3.05 9.25
CA VAL A 371 -15.06 3.34 10.68
C VAL A 371 -14.33 2.17 11.34
N PHE A 372 -13.11 2.40 11.84
CA PHE A 372 -12.37 1.41 12.62
C PHE A 372 -12.70 1.55 14.11
N ARG A 373 -13.07 0.44 14.75
CA ARG A 373 -13.39 0.35 16.18
C ARG A 373 -12.48 -0.65 16.87
N SER A 374 -11.94 -0.26 18.03
CA SER A 374 -11.23 -1.15 18.94
C SER A 374 -11.68 -0.91 20.38
N ALA A 375 -11.93 -1.98 21.14
CA ALA A 375 -12.53 -1.93 22.48
C ALA A 375 -13.81 -1.05 22.55
N ASN A 376 -14.67 -1.15 21.52
CA ASN A 376 -15.88 -0.34 21.31
C ASN A 376 -15.68 1.19 21.16
N LYS A 377 -14.43 1.66 21.05
CA LYS A 377 -14.10 3.07 20.75
C LYS A 377 -13.74 3.22 19.28
N ILE A 378 -14.15 4.33 18.67
CA ILE A 378 -13.68 4.70 17.34
C ILE A 378 -12.18 5.04 17.42
N LYS A 379 -11.39 4.49 16.49
CA LYS A 379 -9.94 4.72 16.38
C LYS A 379 -9.53 5.35 15.06
N ALA A 380 -10.27 5.11 13.98
CA ALA A 380 -10.12 5.86 12.75
C ALA A 380 -11.45 5.97 12.01
N ILE A 381 -11.61 7.04 11.23
CA ILE A 381 -12.65 7.17 10.22
C ILE A 381 -11.99 7.57 8.90
N GLN A 382 -12.22 6.78 7.87
CA GLN A 382 -11.92 7.14 6.49
C GLN A 382 -13.22 7.56 5.80
N LEU A 383 -13.16 8.62 5.00
CA LEU A 383 -14.22 9.07 4.12
C LEU A 383 -13.66 9.07 2.70
N ILE A 384 -14.29 8.34 1.79
CA ILE A 384 -13.86 8.12 0.40
C ILE A 384 -14.99 8.57 -0.53
N ALA A 385 -14.68 9.33 -1.58
CA ALA A 385 -15.64 9.68 -2.61
C ALA A 385 -15.61 8.68 -3.78
N SER A 386 -16.79 8.37 -4.33
CA SER A 386 -16.92 7.71 -5.63
C SER A 386 -16.28 8.55 -6.74
N ARG A 387 -15.99 7.92 -7.89
CA ARG A 387 -15.31 8.57 -9.04
C ARG A 387 -15.91 9.92 -9.45
N ASP A 388 -17.23 10.03 -9.37
CA ASP A 388 -18.00 11.18 -9.86
C ASP A 388 -18.40 12.16 -8.73
N HIS A 389 -17.89 11.96 -7.51
CA HIS A 389 -18.20 12.75 -6.31
C HIS A 389 -16.95 13.38 -5.68
N ASP A 390 -17.14 14.39 -4.84
CA ASP A 390 -16.10 15.09 -4.09
C ASP A 390 -16.40 15.11 -2.57
N ILE A 391 -15.36 15.28 -1.75
CA ILE A 391 -15.49 15.53 -0.32
C ILE A 391 -15.39 17.04 -0.06
N LYS A 392 -16.53 17.69 0.15
CA LYS A 392 -16.60 19.13 0.39
C LYS A 392 -15.96 19.48 1.74
N ALA A 393 -15.29 20.64 1.82
CA ALA A 393 -14.62 21.08 3.05
C ALA A 393 -15.57 21.16 4.26
N ALA A 394 -16.84 21.54 4.03
CA ALA A 394 -17.88 21.56 5.06
C ALA A 394 -18.15 20.16 5.67
N THR A 395 -18.06 19.09 4.87
CA THR A 395 -18.19 17.70 5.33
C THR A 395 -17.04 17.34 6.29
N ILE A 396 -15.82 17.78 5.98
CA ILE A 396 -14.62 17.59 6.83
C ILE A 396 -14.79 18.37 8.14
N SER A 397 -15.07 19.67 8.06
CA SER A 397 -15.29 20.52 9.24
C SER A 397 -16.41 20.00 10.16
N ARG A 398 -17.49 19.45 9.59
CA ARG A 398 -18.55 18.80 10.37
C ARG A 398 -18.11 17.48 11.02
N LEU A 399 -17.41 16.62 10.29
CA LEU A 399 -16.86 15.37 10.83
C LEU A 399 -15.92 15.64 12.02
N LEU A 400 -15.03 16.63 11.89
CA LEU A 400 -14.12 17.05 12.97
C LEU A 400 -14.90 17.67 14.16
N GLN A 401 -15.92 18.48 13.90
CA GLN A 401 -16.77 19.06 14.95
C GLN A 401 -17.53 17.99 15.75
N GLU A 402 -18.02 16.94 15.10
CA GLU A 402 -18.72 15.83 15.75
C GLU A 402 -17.75 14.92 16.53
N LEU A 403 -16.57 14.63 15.99
CA LEU A 403 -15.56 13.77 16.64
C LEU A 403 -14.79 14.44 17.78
N LEU A 404 -14.29 15.66 17.57
CA LEU A 404 -13.35 16.34 18.47
C LEU A 404 -13.93 17.59 19.15
N GLY A 405 -15.14 18.03 18.76
CA GLY A 405 -15.72 19.28 19.25
C GLY A 405 -15.10 20.55 18.65
N ASN A 406 -14.21 20.42 17.66
CA ASN A 406 -13.59 21.53 16.93
C ASN A 406 -13.55 21.23 15.42
N SER A 407 -14.03 22.18 14.61
CA SER A 407 -14.07 22.10 13.15
C SER A 407 -12.80 22.60 12.44
N SER A 408 -11.87 23.22 13.16
CA SER A 408 -10.67 23.84 12.59
C SER A 408 -9.47 22.87 12.53
N TYR A 409 -8.68 23.00 11.48
CA TYR A 409 -7.43 22.25 11.26
C TYR A 409 -6.45 23.08 10.44
N SER A 410 -5.15 22.84 10.62
CA SER A 410 -4.08 23.46 9.85
C SER A 410 -3.20 22.38 9.21
N ILE A 411 -2.99 22.46 7.90
CA ILE A 411 -2.10 21.53 7.18
C ILE A 411 -0.66 21.82 7.61
N THR A 412 -0.03 20.86 8.28
CA THR A 412 1.35 20.93 8.78
C THR A 412 2.39 20.45 7.78
N GLY A 413 1.98 19.81 6.68
CA GLY A 413 2.87 19.41 5.59
C GLY A 413 2.16 18.70 4.44
N THR A 414 2.71 18.81 3.24
CA THR A 414 2.17 18.22 2.00
C THR A 414 3.17 17.26 1.36
N SER A 415 2.72 16.10 0.91
CA SER A 415 3.51 15.14 0.13
C SER A 415 2.75 14.68 -1.12
N GLU A 416 3.46 14.14 -2.12
CA GLU A 416 2.84 13.54 -3.31
C GLU A 416 3.01 12.03 -3.30
N LYS A 417 1.91 11.30 -3.54
CA LYS A 417 1.93 9.83 -3.73
C LYS A 417 0.89 9.43 -4.77
N ASN A 418 1.30 8.65 -5.77
CA ASN A 418 0.43 8.01 -6.77
C ASN A 418 -0.57 8.97 -7.48
N GLY A 419 -0.15 10.21 -7.79
CA GLY A 419 -1.00 11.23 -8.43
C GLY A 419 -1.94 11.99 -7.47
N TYR A 420 -1.78 11.80 -6.16
CA TYR A 420 -2.47 12.55 -5.12
C TYR A 420 -1.51 13.45 -4.33
N LEU A 421 -1.99 14.63 -3.98
CA LEU A 421 -1.39 15.53 -2.99
C LEU A 421 -2.03 15.21 -1.63
N LEU A 422 -1.21 14.74 -0.70
CA LEU A 422 -1.58 14.37 0.67
C LEU A 422 -1.30 15.54 1.59
N GLY A 423 -2.35 16.23 2.06
CA GLY A 423 -2.26 17.25 3.09
C GLY A 423 -2.36 16.62 4.47
N ASN A 424 -1.28 16.65 5.24
CA ASN A 424 -1.22 16.13 6.61
C ASN A 424 -1.44 17.27 7.60
N ALA A 425 -2.29 17.05 8.61
CA ALA A 425 -2.60 17.99 9.68
C ALA A 425 -2.56 17.29 11.04
N LYS A 426 -1.96 17.95 12.05
CA LYS A 426 -2.13 17.60 13.45
C LYS A 426 -3.39 18.31 13.98
N LEU A 427 -4.21 17.58 14.72
CA LEU A 427 -5.42 18.11 15.36
C LEU A 427 -5.22 18.26 16.86
N SER A 428 -6.23 18.80 17.54
CA SER A 428 -6.28 18.78 19.01
C SER A 428 -6.25 17.36 19.55
N GLU A 429 -5.81 17.22 20.81
CA GLU A 429 -5.86 15.96 21.58
C GLU A 429 -4.98 14.82 21.05
N GLY A 430 -4.09 15.08 20.09
CA GLY A 430 -3.23 14.07 19.46
C GLY A 430 -3.88 13.30 18.32
N ALA A 431 -5.06 13.74 17.85
CA ALA A 431 -5.66 13.21 16.65
C ALA A 431 -4.91 13.69 15.38
N HIS A 432 -4.98 12.89 14.32
CA HIS A 432 -4.30 13.14 13.04
C HIS A 432 -5.30 13.18 11.88
N LEU A 433 -5.03 14.02 10.88
CA LEU A 433 -5.84 14.19 9.68
C LEU A 433 -4.97 14.10 8.43
N VAL A 434 -5.38 13.30 7.45
CA VAL A 434 -4.78 13.21 6.11
C VAL A 434 -5.85 13.46 5.06
N ILE A 435 -5.61 14.42 4.16
CA ILE A 435 -6.53 14.81 3.08
C ILE A 435 -5.89 14.46 1.74
N TYR A 436 -6.52 13.58 0.97
CA TYR A 436 -6.08 13.13 -0.34
C TYR A 436 -6.77 13.96 -1.43
N ARG A 437 -6.04 14.90 -2.02
CA ARG A 437 -6.46 15.68 -3.19
C ARG A 437 -5.91 15.08 -4.46
N LYS A 438 -6.72 14.87 -5.49
CA LYS A 438 -6.26 14.36 -6.78
C LYS A 438 -5.56 15.49 -7.55
N LYS A 439 -4.32 15.27 -8.01
CA LYS A 439 -3.44 16.34 -8.56
C LYS A 439 -3.97 16.99 -9.85
N THR A 440 -4.88 16.34 -10.57
CA THR A 440 -5.44 16.82 -11.85
C THR A 440 -6.63 17.78 -11.70
N ASP A 441 -7.39 17.67 -10.60
CA ASP A 441 -8.64 18.42 -10.39
C ASP A 441 -8.71 19.12 -9.02
N ALA A 442 -7.69 18.94 -8.17
CA ALA A 442 -7.59 19.41 -6.77
C ALA A 442 -8.73 18.94 -5.83
N LEU A 443 -9.65 18.10 -6.32
CA LEU A 443 -10.80 17.60 -5.59
C LEU A 443 -10.33 16.63 -4.51
N ILE A 444 -10.95 16.73 -3.33
CA ILE A 444 -10.70 15.83 -2.22
C ILE A 444 -11.43 14.52 -2.51
N ARG A 445 -10.67 13.43 -2.65
CA ARG A 445 -11.19 12.08 -2.96
C ARG A 445 -11.13 11.12 -1.77
N GLY A 446 -10.27 11.41 -0.80
CA GLY A 446 -10.17 10.67 0.46
C GLY A 446 -9.83 11.59 1.62
N VAL A 447 -10.33 11.28 2.81
CA VAL A 447 -9.99 11.92 4.09
C VAL A 447 -9.86 10.83 5.14
N VAL A 448 -8.80 10.86 5.94
CA VAL A 448 -8.58 9.93 7.05
C VAL A 448 -8.40 10.74 8.33
N VAL A 449 -9.20 10.42 9.36
CA VAL A 449 -9.07 10.95 10.72
C VAL A 449 -8.70 9.80 11.64
N THR A 450 -7.56 9.90 12.32
CA THR A 450 -7.09 8.93 13.31
C THR A 450 -7.18 9.52 14.71
N LEU A 451 -7.69 8.74 15.67
CA LEU A 451 -7.91 9.13 17.07
C LEU A 451 -6.97 8.35 18.01
N PRO A 452 -6.52 8.98 19.13
CA PRO A 452 -5.57 8.39 20.06
C PRO A 452 -6.09 7.13 20.78
#